data_AF-I4Z5D3-F1
#
_entry.id   AF-I4Z5D3-F1
#
_cell.length_a   1.000
_cell.length_b   1.000
_cell.length_c   1.000
_cell.angle_alpha   90.00
_cell.angle_beta   90.00
_cell.angle_gamma   90.00
#
_symmetry.space_group_name_H-M   'P 1'
#
loop_
_entity.id
_entity.type
_entity.pdbx_description
1 polymer ?
#
loop_
_entity_poly.entity_id
_entity_poly.type
_entity_poly.pdbx_seq_one_letter_code
_entity_poly.pdbx_strand_id
1 'polypeptide(L)' 'MGLELQSGLISLVHVEGTPIMRTWNVVHLQSKNLSPAAEALRYFILEEGENYLAEHDRRWLLPPS' A
#
# COMPACT_ATOMS: atom_id res chain seq x y z
N MET A 1 -2.90 7.64 -10.00
CA MET A 1 -1.49 7.19 -9.93
C MET A 1 -1.18 6.10 -10.96
N GLY A 2 -1.94 4.99 -11.04
CA GLY A 2 -1.62 3.90 -11.99
C GLY A 2 -1.71 4.26 -13.49
N LEU A 3 -2.72 5.03 -13.90
CA LEU A 3 -2.95 5.39 -15.30
C LEU A 3 -1.98 6.47 -15.81
N GLU A 4 -1.62 7.44 -14.98
CA GLU A 4 -0.69 8.53 -15.37
C GLU A 4 0.73 7.99 -15.57
N LEU A 5 1.16 7.05 -14.73
CA LEU A 5 2.44 6.33 -14.91
C LEU A 5 2.40 5.46 -16.17
N GLN A 6 1.31 4.71 -16.40
CA GLN A 6 1.17 3.85 -17.57
C GLN A 6 1.11 4.62 -18.89
N SER A 7 0.55 5.83 -18.88
CA SER A 7 0.49 6.72 -20.05
C SER A 7 1.75 7.56 -20.24
N GLY A 8 2.75 7.42 -19.36
CA GLY A 8 4.01 8.19 -19.43
C GLY A 8 3.85 9.67 -19.06
N LEU A 9 2.71 10.07 -18.51
CA LEU A 9 2.48 11.43 -18.00
C LEU A 9 3.27 11.69 -16.70
N ILE A 10 3.61 10.63 -15.98
CA ILE A 10 4.48 10.65 -14.80
C ILE A 10 5.55 9.57 -14.98
N SER A 11 6.77 9.83 -14.52
CA SER A 11 7.89 8.87 -14.53
C SER A 11 8.43 8.66 -13.12
N LEU A 12 8.87 7.45 -12.81
CA LEU A 12 9.59 7.13 -11.57
C LEU A 12 11.08 7.41 -11.78
N VAL A 13 11.63 8.34 -11.01
CA VAL A 13 13.06 8.68 -11.05
C VAL A 13 13.78 7.90 -9.96
N HIS A 14 14.84 7.19 -10.34
CA HIS A 14 15.67 6.48 -9.39
C HIS A 14 16.65 7.46 -8.73
N VAL A 15 16.42 7.79 -7.47
CA VAL A 15 17.26 8.69 -6.68
C VAL A 15 17.88 7.91 -5.53
N GLU A 16 19.14 8.19 -5.22
CA GLU A 16 19.82 7.57 -4.07
C GLU A 16 19.00 7.77 -2.78
N GLY A 17 18.83 6.69 -2.00
CA GLY A 17 18.02 6.72 -0.77
C GLY A 17 16.50 6.63 -0.99
N THR A 18 16.04 6.37 -2.22
CA THR A 18 14.63 6.09 -2.53
C THR A 18 14.43 4.62 -2.94
N PRO A 19 13.24 4.04 -2.72
CA PRO A 19 12.01 4.63 -2.17
C PRO A 19 12.07 4.86 -0.66
N ILE A 20 11.31 5.86 -0.18
CA ILE A 20 11.15 6.09 1.26
C ILE A 20 10.12 5.10 1.79
N MET A 21 10.57 4.16 2.62
CA MET A 21 9.69 3.18 3.23
C MET A 21 8.76 3.83 4.25
N ARG A 22 7.47 3.48 4.18
CA ARG A 22 6.41 4.00 5.07
C ARG A 22 5.56 2.86 5.60
N THR A 23 5.12 3.00 6.85
CA THR A 23 4.25 2.04 7.52
C THR A 23 2.80 2.53 7.49
N TRP A 24 1.89 1.66 7.04
CA TRP A 24 0.45 1.88 7.14
C TRP A 24 -0.10 1.25 8.42
N ASN A 25 -1.00 1.96 9.11
CA ASN A 25 -1.60 1.50 10.36
C ASN A 25 -3.12 1.41 10.21
N VAL A 26 -3.72 0.34 10.70
CA VAL A 26 -5.17 0.20 10.83
C VAL A 26 -5.59 0.72 12.21
N VAL A 27 -6.33 1.83 12.25
CA VAL A 27 -6.71 2.50 13.49
C VAL A 27 -8.22 2.64 13.62
N HIS A 28 -8.74 2.49 14.84
CA HIS A 28 -10.14 2.77 15.19
C HIS A 28 -10.26 3.41 16.57
N LEU A 29 -11.37 4.07 16.86
CA LEU A 29 -11.63 4.68 18.17
C LEU A 29 -11.87 3.57 19.21
N GLN A 30 -11.12 3.58 20.31
CA GLN A 30 -11.28 2.61 21.40
C GLN A 30 -12.65 2.71 22.10
N SER A 31 -13.27 3.89 22.09
CA SER A 31 -14.57 4.13 22.71
C SER A 31 -15.76 3.63 21.88
N LYS A 32 -15.53 3.16 20.65
CA LYS A 32 -16.58 2.64 19.76
C LYS A 32 -16.32 1.17 19.45
N ASN A 33 -17.30 0.33 19.75
CA ASN A 33 -17.28 -1.05 19.28
C ASN A 33 -17.33 -1.07 17.75
N LEU A 34 -16.47 -1.88 17.16
CA LEU A 34 -16.52 -2.16 15.73
C LEU A 34 -17.82 -2.92 15.45
N SER A 35 -18.47 -2.58 14.35
CA SER A 35 -19.51 -3.46 13.82
C SER A 35 -18.85 -4.77 13.36
N PRO A 36 -19.59 -5.89 13.31
CA PRO A 36 -19.05 -7.16 12.82
C PRO A 36 -18.39 -7.06 11.44
N ALA A 37 -18.94 -6.22 10.54
CA ALA A 37 -18.37 -5.97 9.22
C ALA A 37 -17.02 -5.22 9.30
N ALA A 38 -16.89 -4.23 10.20
CA ALA A 38 -15.66 -3.48 10.36
C ALA A 38 -14.55 -4.31 11.03
N GLU A 39 -14.92 -5.21 11.94
CA GLU A 39 -14.01 -6.17 12.54
C GLU A 39 -13.50 -7.18 11.51
N ALA A 40 -14.39 -7.76 10.70
CA ALA A 40 -14.00 -8.65 9.60
C ALA A 40 -13.04 -7.96 8.60
N LEU A 41 -13.33 -6.70 8.26
CA LEU A 41 -12.43 -5.91 7.41
C LEU A 41 -11.06 -5.68 8.06
N ARG A 42 -11.01 -5.41 9.37
CA ARG A 42 -9.75 -5.24 10.10
C ARG A 42 -8.91 -6.51 10.02
N TYR A 43 -9.50 -7.67 10.26
CA TYR A 43 -8.81 -8.96 10.15
C TYR A 43 -8.31 -9.20 8.73
N PHE A 44 -9.15 -8.99 7.73
CA PHE A 44 -8.77 -9.11 6.32
C PHE A 44 -7.55 -8.25 5.97
N ILE A 45 -7.53 -6.97 6.38
CA ILE A 45 -6.39 -6.08 6.09
C ILE A 45 -5.11 -6.55 6.79
N LEU A 46 -5.22 -7.08 8.01
CA LEU A 46 -4.05 -7.58 8.75
C LEU A 46 -3.50 -8.89 8.15
N GLU A 47 -4.35 -9.73 7.58
CA GLU A 47 -3.96 -10.99 6.96
C GLU A 47 -3.42 -10.80 5.53
N GLU A 48 -4.13 -10.01 4.70
CA GLU A 48 -3.85 -9.89 3.27
C GLU A 48 -3.08 -8.61 2.89
N GLY A 49 -3.02 -7.62 3.78
CA GLY A 49 -2.52 -6.29 3.46
C GLY A 49 -1.04 -6.27 3.08
N GLU A 50 -0.20 -7.05 3.77
CA GLU A 50 1.25 -7.12 3.46
C GLU A 50 1.48 -7.71 2.07
N ASN A 51 0.84 -8.84 1.77
CA ASN A 51 0.94 -9.50 0.46
C ASN A 51 0.42 -8.59 -0.65
N TYR A 52 -0.72 -7.92 -0.41
CA TYR A 52 -1.30 -6.99 -1.38
C TYR A 52 -0.37 -5.82 -1.67
N LEU A 53 0.19 -5.18 -0.63
CA LEU A 53 1.13 -4.06 -0.80
C LEU A 53 2.40 -4.51 -1.52
N ALA A 54 2.96 -5.67 -1.15
CA ALA A 54 4.13 -6.22 -1.81
C ALA A 54 3.90 -6.50 -3.30
N GLU A 55 2.75 -7.06 -3.67
CA GLU A 55 2.37 -7.29 -5.08
C GLU A 55 2.16 -5.97 -5.83
N HIS A 56 1.40 -5.05 -5.22
CA HIS A 56 1.13 -3.74 -5.79
C HIS A 56 2.41 -2.95 -6.07
N ASP A 57 3.37 -3.01 -5.14
CA ASP A 57 4.61 -2.24 -5.20
C ASP A 57 5.70 -2.94 -6.02
N ARG A 58 5.61 -4.26 -6.24
CA ARG A 58 6.64 -5.04 -6.94
C ARG A 58 7.05 -4.42 -8.26
N ARG A 59 6.09 -3.95 -9.06
CA ARG A 59 6.35 -3.34 -10.37
C ARG A 59 7.10 -2.00 -10.31
N TRP A 60 7.17 -1.37 -9.15
CA TRP A 60 7.84 -0.08 -8.94
C TRP A 60 9.17 -0.21 -8.19
N LEU A 61 9.35 -1.27 -7.41
CA LEU A 61 10.56 -1.53 -6.62
C LEU A 61 11.70 -2.18 -7.43
N LEU A 62 11.37 -2.82 -8.55
CA LEU A 62 12.37 -3.44 -9.42
C LEU A 62 13.02 -2.40 -10.34
N PRO A 63 14.36 -2.27 -10.38
CA PRO A 63 15.02 -1.39 -11.33
C PRO A 63 14.75 -1.89 -12.77
N PRO A 64 14.54 -0.98 -13.75
CA PRO A 64 14.45 -1.38 -15.14
C PRO A 64 15.81 -1.94 -15.61
N SER A 65 15.76 -3.07 -16.33
CA SER A 65 16.92 -3.71 -16.99
C SER A 65 17.40 -2.94 -18.22
#